data_AF-A0A2A4NC44-F1
#
_entry.id   AF-A0A2A4NC44-F1
#
_cell.length_a   1.000
_cell.length_b   1.000
_cell.length_c   1.000
_cell.angle_alpha   90.00
_cell.angle_beta   90.00
_cell.angle_gamma   90.00
#
_symmetry.space_group_name_H-M   'P 1'
#
loop_
_entity.id
_entity.type
_entity.pdbx_description
1 polymer ?
#
loop_
_entity_poly.entity_id
_entity_poly.type
_entity_poly.pdbx_seq_one_letter_code
_entity_poly.pdbx_strand_id
1 'polypeptide(L)'
;MQKNNLVSLLLVFLTTLCFVSCEYDTIEVDKIVIPPDQEISFSADIIPIFTSNCINCHDSSISLDLRASNAFSALTNGGYINVDIPTSSKLYEELLEGSHSTRASANEKQLILEWITRGANDN
;
A
#
# COMPACT_ATOMS: atom_id res chain seq x y z
N MET A 1 -65.29 -6.55 -3.94
CA MET A 1 -64.37 -6.09 -5.02
C MET A 1 -62.95 -5.76 -4.51
N GLN A 2 -62.50 -6.24 -3.34
CA GLN A 2 -61.16 -5.89 -2.79
C GLN A 2 -60.08 -6.98 -2.97
N LYS A 3 -60.44 -8.23 -3.31
CA LYS A 3 -59.47 -9.34 -3.41
C LYS A 3 -58.48 -9.18 -4.58
N ASN A 4 -58.93 -8.66 -5.71
CA ASN A 4 -58.08 -8.49 -6.90
C ASN A 4 -57.01 -7.41 -6.71
N ASN A 5 -57.31 -6.35 -5.94
CA ASN A 5 -56.35 -5.29 -5.62
C ASN A 5 -55.30 -5.74 -4.61
N LEU A 6 -55.69 -6.60 -3.66
CA LEU A 6 -54.77 -7.23 -2.69
C LEU A 6 -53.78 -8.18 -3.35
N VAL A 7 -54.24 -9.01 -4.29
CA VAL A 7 -53.37 -9.91 -5.08
C VAL A 7 -52.41 -9.11 -5.95
N SER A 8 -52.88 -8.03 -6.57
CA SER A 8 -52.04 -7.14 -7.38
C SER A 8 -50.97 -6.42 -6.53
N LEU A 9 -51.32 -5.95 -5.33
CA LEU A 9 -50.37 -5.36 -4.39
C LEU A 9 -49.29 -6.37 -3.95
N LEU A 10 -49.69 -7.61 -3.69
CA LEU A 10 -48.77 -8.67 -3.27
C LEU A 10 -47.79 -9.04 -4.39
N LEU A 11 -48.26 -9.05 -5.65
CA LEU A 11 -47.43 -9.31 -6.83
C LEU A 11 -46.41 -8.20 -7.09
N VAL A 12 -46.82 -6.93 -6.90
CA VAL A 12 -45.92 -5.76 -7.02
C VAL A 12 -44.88 -5.77 -5.90
N PHE A 13 -45.29 -6.08 -4.66
CA PHE A 13 -44.37 -6.18 -3.53
C PHE A 13 -43.33 -7.31 -3.73
N LEU A 14 -43.78 -8.49 -4.18
CA LEU A 14 -42.92 -9.64 -4.44
C LEU A 14 -41.94 -9.41 -5.59
N THR A 15 -42.33 -8.63 -6.62
CA THR A 15 -41.42 -8.28 -7.72
C THR A 15 -40.39 -7.21 -7.33
N THR A 16 -40.73 -6.29 -6.43
CA THR A 16 -39.74 -5.30 -5.90
C THR A 16 -38.66 -5.91 -5.03
N LEU A 17 -38.93 -7.05 -4.36
CA LEU A 17 -37.94 -7.77 -3.54
C LEU A 17 -36.80 -8.42 -4.36
N CYS A 18 -37.00 -8.64 -5.67
CA CYS A 18 -36.00 -9.30 -6.52
C CYS A 18 -34.90 -8.35 -7.04
N PHE A 19 -35.00 -7.04 -6.86
CA PHE A 19 -34.04 -6.05 -7.39
C PHE A 19 -32.99 -5.59 -6.37
N VAL A 20 -32.99 -6.10 -5.14
CA VAL A 20 -32.13 -5.62 -4.05
C VAL A 20 -30.88 -6.51 -3.84
N SER A 21 -30.73 -7.64 -4.55
CA SER A 21 -29.64 -8.61 -4.29
C SER A 21 -28.33 -8.33 -5.05
N CYS A 22 -28.05 -7.09 -5.45
CA CYS A 22 -26.70 -6.74 -5.87
C CYS A 22 -25.83 -6.56 -4.62
N GLU A 23 -25.28 -7.66 -4.10
CA GLU A 23 -24.15 -7.62 -3.18
C GLU A 23 -22.89 -7.35 -4.01
N TYR A 24 -22.22 -6.23 -3.72
CA TYR A 24 -20.86 -6.03 -4.18
C TYR A 24 -19.96 -6.89 -3.30
N ASP A 25 -19.37 -7.92 -3.88
CA ASP A 25 -18.33 -8.69 -3.22
C ASP A 25 -17.10 -7.78 -3.09
N THR A 26 -16.87 -7.24 -1.90
CA THR A 26 -15.62 -6.52 -1.62
C THR A 26 -14.53 -7.57 -1.58
N ILE A 27 -13.65 -7.58 -2.58
CA ILE A 27 -12.40 -8.36 -2.51
C ILE A 27 -11.65 -7.82 -1.29
N GLU A 28 -11.69 -8.55 -0.18
CA GLU A 28 -10.79 -8.30 0.93
C GLU A 28 -9.39 -8.64 0.41
N VAL A 29 -8.67 -7.61 -0.03
CA VAL A 29 -7.25 -7.76 -0.35
C VAL A 29 -6.58 -8.11 0.97
N ASP A 30 -6.13 -9.37 1.09
CA ASP A 30 -5.38 -9.85 2.24
C ASP A 30 -4.31 -8.82 2.56
N LYS A 31 -4.41 -8.24 3.77
CA LYS A 31 -3.37 -7.33 4.26
C LYS A 31 -2.08 -8.13 4.29
N ILE A 32 -1.05 -7.61 3.64
CA ILE A 32 0.29 -8.21 3.69
C ILE A 32 0.79 -7.98 5.12
N VAL A 33 0.80 -9.05 5.93
CA VAL A 33 1.28 -8.98 7.32
C VAL A 33 2.71 -9.53 7.35
N ILE A 34 3.67 -8.67 7.66
CA ILE A 34 5.03 -9.10 8.00
C ILE A 34 5.01 -9.57 9.46
N PRO A 35 5.43 -10.80 9.78
CA PRO A 35 5.49 -11.28 11.16
C PRO A 35 6.30 -10.34 12.06
N PRO A 36 5.87 -10.13 13.32
CA PRO A 36 6.56 -9.21 14.24
C PRO A 36 7.96 -9.68 14.63
N ASP A 37 8.22 -10.99 14.56
CA ASP A 37 9.49 -11.65 14.86
C ASP A 37 10.41 -11.77 13.63
N GLN A 38 9.90 -11.54 12.42
CA GLN A 38 10.73 -11.50 11.22
C GLN A 38 11.61 -10.25 11.27
N GLU A 39 12.93 -10.42 11.30
CA GLU A 39 13.86 -9.29 11.14
C GLU A 39 13.74 -8.70 9.74
N ILE A 40 13.81 -7.37 9.64
CA ILE A 40 13.91 -6.64 8.37
C ILE A 40 15.27 -5.98 8.35
N SER A 41 16.13 -6.39 7.42
CA SER A 41 17.45 -5.79 7.21
C SER A 41 17.39 -4.73 6.13
N PHE A 42 17.93 -3.54 6.39
CA PHE A 42 18.04 -2.52 5.35
C PHE A 42 18.83 -3.04 4.14
N SER A 43 19.96 -3.70 4.39
CA SER A 43 20.86 -4.18 3.32
C SER A 43 20.30 -5.37 2.54
N ALA A 44 19.61 -6.30 3.21
CA ALA A 44 19.13 -7.53 2.58
C ALA A 44 17.70 -7.40 2.03
N ASP A 45 16.85 -6.55 2.61
CA ASP A 45 15.43 -6.47 2.27
C ASP A 45 15.07 -5.17 1.54
N ILE A 46 15.65 -4.03 1.94
CA ILE A 46 15.27 -2.72 1.40
C ILE A 46 16.12 -2.32 0.19
N ILE A 47 17.44 -2.51 0.24
CA ILE A 47 18.35 -2.19 -0.87
C ILE A 47 17.99 -2.92 -2.17
N PRO A 48 17.61 -4.22 -2.18
CA PRO A 48 17.23 -4.90 -3.42
C PRO A 48 16.01 -4.27 -4.11
N ILE A 49 15.08 -3.70 -3.34
CA ILE A 49 13.92 -2.98 -3.88
C ILE A 49 14.41 -1.74 -4.64
N PHE A 50 15.27 -0.93 -4.01
CA PHE A 50 15.82 0.26 -4.66
C PHE A 50 16.67 -0.08 -5.88
N THR A 51 17.48 -1.12 -5.78
CA THR A 51 18.37 -1.59 -6.86
C THR A 51 17.57 -2.04 -8.07
N SER A 52 16.44 -2.72 -7.86
CA SER A 52 15.60 -3.21 -8.96
C SER A 52 14.77 -2.10 -9.59
N ASN A 53 14.28 -1.16 -8.78
CA ASN A 53 13.16 -0.31 -9.17
C ASN A 53 13.49 1.18 -9.29
N CYS A 54 14.52 1.67 -8.58
CA CYS A 54 14.70 3.09 -8.32
C CYS A 54 16.03 3.65 -8.85
N ILE A 55 17.12 2.89 -8.77
CA ILE A 55 18.45 3.42 -9.10
C ILE A 55 18.60 3.82 -10.57
N ASN A 56 17.78 3.30 -11.50
CA ASN A 56 17.81 3.75 -12.90
C ASN A 56 17.58 5.26 -13.07
N CYS A 57 16.99 5.93 -12.06
CA CYS A 57 16.89 7.38 -11.99
C CYS A 57 17.59 7.95 -10.76
N HIS A 58 17.58 7.23 -9.62
CA HIS A 58 18.18 7.66 -8.35
C HIS A 58 19.60 7.11 -8.13
N ASP A 59 20.47 7.20 -9.13
CA ASP A 59 21.87 6.73 -9.12
C ASP A 59 22.90 7.85 -8.87
N SER A 60 22.50 8.94 -8.20
CA SER A 60 23.19 10.24 -8.08
C SER A 60 23.08 11.20 -9.27
N SER A 61 22.42 10.81 -10.35
CA SER A 61 22.10 11.75 -11.44
C SER A 61 21.05 12.80 -11.07
N ILE A 62 20.24 12.52 -10.06
CA ILE A 62 19.22 13.43 -9.51
C ILE A 62 19.33 13.53 -7.98
N SER A 63 18.49 14.39 -7.39
CA SER A 63 18.34 14.49 -5.94
C SER A 63 17.83 13.17 -5.35
N LEU A 64 18.40 12.77 -4.20
CA LEU A 64 18.27 11.46 -3.55
C LEU A 64 18.97 10.33 -4.31
N ASP A 65 20.11 9.89 -3.77
CA ASP A 65 20.87 8.73 -4.26
C ASP A 65 20.50 7.48 -3.47
N LEU A 66 19.88 6.51 -4.15
CA LEU A 66 19.39 5.26 -3.57
C LEU A 66 20.31 4.06 -3.85
N ARG A 67 21.53 4.30 -4.34
CA ARG A 67 22.55 3.23 -4.41
C ARG A 67 22.92 2.77 -3.01
N ALA A 68 23.21 1.48 -2.88
CA ALA A 68 23.46 0.82 -1.59
C ALA A 68 24.42 1.58 -0.66
N SER A 69 25.48 2.19 -1.22
CA SER A 69 26.49 2.92 -0.45
C SER A 69 25.98 4.21 0.20
N ASN A 70 24.90 4.81 -0.30
CA ASN A 70 24.42 6.14 0.09
C ASN A 70 22.97 6.15 0.60
N ALA A 71 22.16 5.18 0.16
CA ALA A 71 20.71 5.16 0.35
C ALA A 71 20.27 5.43 1.79
N PHE A 72 20.88 4.73 2.76
CA PHE A 72 20.52 4.90 4.18
C PHE A 72 20.67 6.36 4.61
N SER A 73 21.88 6.89 4.48
CA SER A 73 22.21 8.27 4.87
C SER A 73 21.39 9.31 4.09
N ALA A 74 21.12 9.06 2.81
CA ALA A 74 20.37 9.97 1.96
C ALA A 74 18.89 10.03 2.38
N LEU A 75 18.30 8.90 2.78
CA LEU A 75 16.93 8.82 3.27
C LEU A 75 16.78 9.43 4.66
N THR A 76 17.62 9.03 5.61
CA THR A 76 17.50 9.45 7.01
C THR A 76 17.89 10.91 7.22
N ASN A 77 18.97 11.38 6.59
CA ASN A 77 19.43 12.76 6.74
C ASN A 77 18.72 13.72 5.78
N GLY A 78 18.12 13.20 4.70
CA GLY A 78 17.42 13.99 3.69
C GLY A 78 15.97 14.35 4.04
N GLY A 79 15.45 13.89 5.18
CA GLY A 79 14.08 14.15 5.61
C GLY A 79 13.03 13.33 4.85
N TYR A 80 13.41 12.16 4.30
CA TYR A 80 12.49 11.28 3.57
C TYR A 80 11.77 10.27 4.47
N ILE A 81 12.22 10.14 5.72
CA ILE A 81 11.76 9.16 6.70
C ILE A 81 11.17 9.90 7.91
N ASN A 82 9.98 9.48 8.32
CA ASN A 82 9.33 9.87 9.56
C ASN A 82 8.98 8.61 10.36
N VAL A 83 9.78 8.29 11.38
CA VAL A 83 9.55 7.10 12.22
C VAL A 83 8.40 7.30 13.22
N ASP A 84 8.05 8.54 13.56
CA ASP A 84 6.94 8.84 14.47
C ASP A 84 5.59 8.65 13.76
N ILE A 85 5.54 8.97 12.47
CA ILE A 85 4.36 8.77 11.60
C ILE A 85 4.84 8.11 10.29
N PRO A 86 5.06 6.78 10.29
CA PRO A 86 5.62 6.04 9.14
C PRO A 86 4.90 6.31 7.82
N THR A 87 3.57 6.38 7.85
CA THR A 87 2.73 6.63 6.67
C THR A 87 2.91 8.03 6.09
N SER A 88 3.44 9.00 6.85
CA SER A 88 3.76 10.34 6.37
C SER A 88 5.22 10.50 5.95
N SER A 89 5.97 9.40 5.86
CA SER A 89 7.31 9.43 5.29
C SER A 89 7.21 9.75 3.82
N LYS A 90 7.94 10.77 3.35
CA LYS A 90 7.93 11.14 1.94
C LYS A 90 8.28 9.96 1.02
N LEU A 91 9.21 9.10 1.44
CA LEU A 91 9.51 7.86 0.71
C LEU A 91 8.25 7.01 0.50
N TYR A 92 7.43 6.83 1.54
CA TYR A 92 6.24 6.00 1.48
C TYR A 92 5.10 6.67 0.70
N GLU A 93 4.86 7.97 0.93
CA GLU A 93 3.83 8.73 0.21
C GLU A 93 4.04 8.70 -1.30
N GLU A 94 5.28 8.91 -1.77
CA GLU A 94 5.62 8.83 -3.20
C GLU A 94 5.31 7.44 -3.78
N LEU A 95 5.46 6.37 -3.00
CA LEU A 95 5.13 5.01 -3.47
C LEU A 95 3.62 4.76 -3.60
N LEU A 96 2.74 5.60 -3.04
CA LEU A 96 1.30 5.38 -3.09
C LEU A 96 0.65 5.98 -4.33
N GLU A 97 1.18 7.08 -4.85
CA GLU A 97 0.53 7.84 -5.92
C GLU A 97 1.53 8.33 -7.00
N GLY A 98 1.01 9.00 -8.04
CA GLY A 98 1.83 9.57 -9.10
C GLY A 98 2.66 8.57 -9.90
N SER A 99 3.82 9.02 -10.38
CA SER A 99 4.73 8.25 -11.25
C SER A 99 5.49 7.12 -10.54
N HIS A 100 5.49 7.12 -9.20
CA HIS A 100 6.16 6.12 -8.37
C HIS A 100 5.21 5.02 -7.89
N SER A 101 3.89 5.22 -8.00
CA SER A 101 2.86 4.24 -7.59
C SER A 101 3.02 2.83 -8.15
N THR A 102 3.63 2.68 -9.33
CA THR A 102 3.86 1.38 -9.99
C THR A 102 5.30 0.87 -9.88
N ARG A 103 6.19 1.59 -9.17
CA ARG A 103 7.61 1.25 -9.06
C ARG A 103 7.90 0.18 -8.03
N ALA A 104 6.99 -0.04 -7.08
CA ALA A 104 7.08 -1.11 -6.10
C ALA A 104 5.76 -1.88 -6.08
N SER A 105 5.84 -3.19 -5.91
CA SER A 105 4.70 -4.06 -5.61
C SER A 105 4.09 -3.72 -4.24
N ALA A 106 2.86 -4.18 -4.00
CA ALA A 106 2.24 -4.00 -2.69
C ALA A 106 3.09 -4.59 -1.54
N ASN A 107 3.75 -5.74 -1.77
CA ASN A 107 4.62 -6.37 -0.79
C ASN A 107 5.86 -5.53 -0.48
N GLU A 108 6.50 -4.97 -1.50
CA GLU A 108 7.67 -4.11 -1.33
C GLU A 108 7.31 -2.81 -0.60
N LYS A 109 6.17 -2.20 -0.92
CA LYS A 109 5.66 -1.02 -0.21
C LYS A 109 5.40 -1.33 1.27
N GLN A 110 4.78 -2.47 1.54
CA GLN A 110 4.52 -2.91 2.92
C GLN A 110 5.82 -3.17 3.67
N LEU A 111 6.82 -3.79 3.03
CA LEU A 111 8.12 -4.06 3.64
C LEU A 111 8.86 -2.75 3.99
N ILE A 112 8.81 -1.76 3.09
CA ILE A 112 9.35 -0.41 3.34
C ILE A 112 8.61 0.26 4.50
N LEU A 113 7.27 0.23 4.51
CA LEU A 113 6.49 0.81 5.61
C LEU A 113 6.83 0.15 6.95
N GLU A 114 6.93 -1.16 6.96
CA GLU A 114 7.24 -1.93 8.16
C GLU A 114 8.67 -1.64 8.66
N TRP A 115 9.64 -1.54 7.76
CA TRP A 115 11.01 -1.11 8.10
C TRP A 115 11.02 0.28 8.75
N ILE A 116 10.28 1.25 8.19
CA ILE A 116 10.15 2.59 8.78
C ILE A 116 9.49 2.51 10.16
N THR A 117 8.40 1.74 10.27
CA THR A 117 7.64 1.54 11.51
C THR A 117 8.51 0.96 12.62
N ARG A 118 9.49 0.12 12.27
CA ARG A 118 10.44 -0.49 13.20
C ARG A 118 11.70 0.36 13.45
N GLY A 119 11.66 1.63 13.07
CA GLY A 119 12.69 2.63 13.38
C GLY A 119 13.71 2.87 12.27
N ALA A 120 13.51 2.29 11.08
CA ALA A 120 14.37 2.49 9.92
C ALA A 120 15.86 2.25 10.22
N ASN A 121 16.18 1.09 10.81
CA ASN A 121 17.55 0.75 11.23
C ASN A 121 18.42 0.27 10.05
N ASP A 122 19.74 0.47 10.17
CA ASP A 122 20.77 -0.10 9.29
C ASP A 122 21.44 -1.30 10.01
N ASN A 123 20.87 -2.49 9.83
CA ASN A 123 21.22 -3.74 10.51
C ASN A 123 21.73 -4.83 9.56
#